data_AF-A0A418WY37-F1
#
_entry.id   AF-A0A418WY37-F1
#
_cell.length_a   1.000
_cell.length_b   1.000
_cell.length_c   1.000
_cell.angle_alpha   90.00
_cell.angle_beta   90.00
_cell.angle_gamma   90.00
#
_symmetry.space_group_name_H-M   'P 1'
#
loop_
_entity.id
_entity.type
_entity.pdbx_description
1 polymer ?
#
loop_
_entity_poly.entity_id
_entity_poly.type
_entity_poly.pdbx_seq_one_letter_code
_entity_poly.pdbx_strand_id
1 'polypeptide(L)'
;MDEFNMFAERYVAAWNETDAEARRAAIAALWTQDGAQLNKTLEAHGHQAIETRIVNSHNKWVRDAGYLFRSARNADGHHNTVKFSWEMVRPDDGTVVSVGVDFLLLDEEGRILADYQFIEPSRPART
;
A
#
# COMPACT_ATOMS: atom_id res chain seq x y z
N MET A 1 5.29 1.35 19.84
CA MET A 1 5.25 0.87 18.45
C MET A 1 5.51 2.10 17.59
N ASP A 2 6.41 1.99 16.62
CA ASP A 2 6.87 3.12 15.82
C ASP A 2 5.72 3.71 14.97
N GLU A 3 5.58 5.03 14.95
CA GLU A 3 4.47 5.77 14.32
C GLU A 3 4.37 5.45 12.82
N PHE A 4 5.52 5.37 12.13
CA PHE A 4 5.55 5.04 10.70
C PHE A 4 5.10 3.61 10.41
N ASN A 5 5.36 2.67 11.32
CA ASN A 5 4.87 1.30 11.15
C ASN A 5 3.35 1.24 11.28
N MET A 6 2.76 2.01 12.20
CA MET A 6 1.29 2.14 12.28
C MET A 6 0.71 2.81 11.03
N PHE A 7 1.40 3.80 10.46
CA PHE A 7 1.02 4.39 9.17
C PHE A 7 1.01 3.34 8.05
N ALA A 8 2.11 2.59 7.89
CA ALA A 8 2.24 1.56 6.86
C ALA A 8 1.19 0.43 7.03
N GLU A 9 0.84 0.06 8.26
CA GLU A 9 -0.23 -0.89 8.53
C GLU A 9 -1.60 -0.38 8.07
N ARG A 10 -1.94 0.88 8.36
CA ARG A 10 -3.19 1.50 7.86
C ARG A 10 -3.22 1.58 6.34
N TYR A 11 -2.11 1.95 5.74
CA TYR A 11 -1.97 1.98 4.28
C TYR A 11 -2.24 0.60 3.68
N VAL A 12 -1.54 -0.45 4.16
CA VAL A 12 -1.69 -1.82 3.62
C VAL A 12 -3.09 -2.36 3.88
N ALA A 13 -3.74 -2.00 4.99
CA ALA A 13 -5.11 -2.39 5.29
C ALA A 13 -6.09 -1.93 4.20
N ALA A 14 -5.92 -0.74 3.62
CA ALA A 14 -6.78 -0.24 2.54
C ALA A 14 -6.78 -1.15 1.29
N TRP A 15 -5.66 -1.86 1.03
CA TRP A 15 -5.55 -2.81 -0.08
C TRP A 15 -6.25 -4.15 0.18
N ASN A 16 -6.50 -4.48 1.45
CA ASN A 16 -7.23 -5.66 1.87
C ASN A 16 -8.72 -5.38 2.17
N GLU A 17 -9.14 -4.11 2.17
CA GLU A 17 -10.49 -3.71 2.59
C GLU A 17 -11.58 -4.16 1.59
N THR A 18 -12.53 -4.93 2.11
CA THR A 18 -13.65 -5.50 1.35
C THR A 18 -14.84 -4.56 1.29
N ASP A 19 -15.11 -3.79 2.36
CA ASP A 19 -16.23 -2.86 2.44
C ASP A 19 -15.95 -1.59 1.64
N ALA A 20 -16.92 -1.19 0.82
CA ALA A 20 -16.72 -0.07 -0.09
C ALA A 20 -16.67 1.28 0.61
N GLU A 21 -17.49 1.49 1.65
CA GLU A 21 -17.50 2.75 2.38
C GLU A 21 -16.26 2.89 3.26
N ALA A 22 -15.87 1.83 3.97
CA ALA A 22 -14.64 1.77 4.76
C ALA A 22 -13.41 2.03 3.90
N ARG A 23 -13.35 1.46 2.68
CA ARG A 23 -12.26 1.71 1.74
C ARG A 23 -12.20 3.18 1.31
N ARG A 24 -13.31 3.80 0.97
CA ARG A 24 -13.34 5.24 0.61
C ARG A 24 -12.93 6.12 1.78
N ALA A 25 -13.39 5.80 2.99
CA ALA A 25 -12.98 6.50 4.20
C ALA A 25 -11.47 6.36 4.45
N ALA A 26 -10.91 5.15 4.29
CA ALA A 26 -9.49 4.90 4.40
C ALA A 26 -8.68 5.69 3.37
N ILE A 27 -9.13 5.73 2.11
CA ILE A 27 -8.49 6.51 1.05
C ILE A 27 -8.52 8.00 1.37
N ALA A 28 -9.65 8.53 1.80
CA ALA A 28 -9.80 9.94 2.16
C ALA A 28 -8.97 10.35 3.39
N ALA A 29 -8.73 9.41 4.32
CA ALA A 29 -7.87 9.62 5.47
C ALA A 29 -6.38 9.54 5.12
N LEU A 30 -6.00 8.74 4.11
CA LEU A 30 -4.62 8.50 3.73
C LEU A 30 -4.11 9.48 2.68
N TRP A 31 -4.89 9.81 1.64
CA TRP A 31 -4.49 10.69 0.55
C TRP A 31 -5.14 12.06 0.63
N THR A 32 -4.42 13.08 0.17
CA THR A 32 -5.04 14.37 -0.17
C THR A 32 -6.04 14.19 -1.31
N GLN A 33 -6.97 15.14 -1.49
CA GLN A 33 -8.01 15.05 -2.52
C GLN A 33 -7.43 14.85 -3.94
N ASP A 34 -6.31 15.51 -4.22
CA ASP A 34 -5.60 15.45 -5.50
C ASP A 34 -4.34 14.57 -5.43
N GLY A 35 -4.21 13.75 -4.39
CA GLY A 35 -3.06 12.87 -4.21
C GLY A 35 -2.99 11.78 -5.28
N ALA A 36 -1.81 11.22 -5.48
CA ALA A 36 -1.57 10.23 -6.53
C ALA A 36 -0.99 8.91 -6.00
N GLN A 37 -1.33 7.81 -6.67
CA GLN A 37 -0.68 6.51 -6.55
C GLN A 37 -0.09 6.11 -7.90
N LEU A 38 1.21 5.86 -7.92
CA LEU A 38 1.98 5.63 -9.14
C LEU A 38 2.74 4.32 -9.03
N ASN A 39 2.79 3.57 -10.12
CA ASN A 39 3.76 2.52 -10.32
C ASN A 39 4.34 2.60 -11.74
N LYS A 40 5.19 1.67 -12.11
CA LYS A 40 5.87 1.66 -13.42
C LYS A 40 4.92 1.68 -14.63
N THR A 41 3.66 1.28 -14.47
CA THR A 41 2.71 1.07 -15.59
C THR A 41 1.42 1.88 -15.49
N LEU A 42 1.11 2.41 -14.31
CA LEU A 42 -0.17 3.02 -13.99
C LEU A 42 0.04 4.24 -13.12
N GLU A 43 -0.82 5.24 -13.35
CA GLU A 43 -0.96 6.41 -12.48
C GLU A 43 -2.44 6.57 -12.13
N ALA A 44 -2.73 6.71 -10.85
CA ALA A 44 -4.07 6.95 -10.33
C ALA A 44 -4.07 8.27 -9.56
N HIS A 45 -4.74 9.28 -10.11
CA HIS A 45 -4.79 10.63 -9.55
C HIS A 45 -6.17 10.91 -8.94
N GLY A 46 -6.18 11.34 -7.68
CA GLY A 46 -7.38 11.61 -6.90
C GLY A 46 -8.07 10.36 -6.36
N HIS A 47 -8.92 10.55 -5.35
CA HIS A 47 -9.53 9.45 -4.57
C HIS A 47 -10.27 8.42 -5.43
N GLN A 48 -11.00 8.85 -6.47
CA GLN A 48 -11.76 7.93 -7.32
C GLN A 48 -10.86 6.99 -8.14
N ALA A 49 -9.78 7.53 -8.72
CA ALA A 49 -8.84 6.72 -9.48
C ALA A 49 -8.07 5.76 -8.56
N ILE A 50 -7.69 6.24 -7.37
CA ILE A 50 -7.04 5.42 -6.34
C ILE A 50 -7.96 4.30 -5.86
N GLU A 51 -9.24 4.57 -5.61
CA GLU A 51 -10.23 3.55 -5.26
C GLU A 51 -10.32 2.48 -6.36
N THR A 52 -10.44 2.91 -7.62
CA THR A 52 -10.49 1.99 -8.77
C THR A 52 -9.24 1.10 -8.82
N ARG A 53 -8.05 1.69 -8.61
CA ARG A 53 -6.79 0.97 -8.58
C ARG A 53 -6.71 -0.06 -7.46
N ILE A 54 -7.15 0.32 -6.25
CA ILE A 54 -7.18 -0.55 -5.08
C ILE A 54 -8.19 -1.69 -5.28
N VAL A 55 -9.41 -1.39 -5.72
CA VAL A 55 -10.45 -2.41 -6.01
C VAL A 55 -9.96 -3.43 -7.02
N ASN A 56 -9.33 -2.99 -8.11
CA ASN A 56 -8.80 -3.89 -9.12
C ASN A 56 -7.69 -4.79 -8.57
N SER A 57 -6.82 -4.25 -7.70
CA SER A 57 -5.79 -5.03 -7.01
C SER A 57 -6.38 -6.06 -6.06
N HIS A 58 -7.31 -5.61 -5.21
CA HIS A 58 -7.99 -6.42 -4.21
C HIS A 58 -8.73 -7.59 -4.86
N ASN A 59 -9.53 -7.30 -5.89
CA ASN A 59 -10.27 -8.31 -6.62
C ASN A 59 -9.33 -9.37 -7.19
N LYS A 60 -8.28 -8.95 -7.89
CA LYS A 60 -7.34 -9.86 -8.55
C LYS A 60 -6.56 -10.72 -7.56
N TRP A 61 -6.00 -10.12 -6.52
CA TRP A 61 -5.01 -10.77 -5.68
C TRP A 61 -5.58 -11.31 -4.37
N VAL A 62 -6.51 -10.60 -3.75
CA VAL A 62 -7.10 -11.00 -2.47
C VAL A 62 -8.32 -11.87 -2.70
N ARG A 63 -9.34 -11.35 -3.39
CA ARG A 63 -10.61 -12.07 -3.59
C ARG A 63 -10.46 -13.30 -4.48
N ASP A 64 -9.86 -13.12 -5.66
CA ASP A 64 -9.85 -14.16 -6.70
C ASP A 64 -8.66 -15.13 -6.53
N ALA A 65 -7.51 -14.66 -6.04
CA ALA A 65 -6.31 -15.47 -5.87
C ALA A 65 -6.01 -15.88 -4.41
N GLY A 66 -6.76 -15.36 -3.43
CA GLY A 66 -6.65 -15.77 -2.02
C GLY A 66 -5.39 -15.30 -1.29
N TYR A 67 -4.68 -14.29 -1.81
CA TYR A 67 -3.50 -13.73 -1.13
C TYR A 67 -3.89 -12.65 -0.11
N LEU A 68 -2.93 -12.26 0.73
CA LEU A 68 -3.07 -11.15 1.68
C LEU A 68 -1.88 -10.19 1.52
N PHE A 69 -2.13 -8.88 1.60
CA PHE A 69 -1.05 -7.90 1.73
C PHE A 69 -0.75 -7.64 3.21
N ARG A 70 0.53 -7.60 3.60
CA ARG A 70 0.97 -7.18 4.94
C ARG A 70 2.15 -6.21 4.89
N SER A 71 2.25 -5.35 5.91
CA SER A 71 3.44 -4.52 6.13
C SER A 71 4.60 -5.39 6.59
N ALA A 72 5.81 -5.14 6.06
CA ALA A 72 7.04 -5.78 6.52
C ALA A 72 7.56 -5.19 7.85
N ARG A 73 6.83 -4.23 8.45
CA ARG A 73 7.17 -3.57 9.72
C ARG A 73 8.57 -2.94 9.74
N ASN A 74 8.99 -2.41 8.59
CA ASN A 74 10.27 -1.74 8.37
C ASN A 74 10.09 -0.29 7.91
N ALA A 75 8.95 0.33 8.26
CA ALA A 75 8.65 1.69 7.88
C ALA A 75 9.62 2.66 8.56
N ASP A 76 10.09 3.63 7.79
CA ASP A 76 10.97 4.72 8.22
C ASP A 76 10.51 6.01 7.54
N GLY A 77 10.81 7.16 8.13
CA GLY A 77 10.34 8.43 7.62
C GLY A 77 11.04 9.65 8.20
N HIS A 78 11.05 10.72 7.42
CA HIS A 78 11.59 12.03 7.77
C HIS A 78 11.14 13.07 6.75
N HIS A 79 11.19 14.37 7.08
CA HIS A 79 10.95 15.46 6.12
C HIS A 79 9.68 15.27 5.26
N ASN A 80 8.57 14.87 5.89
CA ASN A 80 7.30 14.59 5.24
C ASN A 80 7.40 13.49 4.17
N THR A 81 8.28 12.52 4.39
CA THR A 81 8.41 11.33 3.56
C THR A 81 8.32 10.08 4.42
N VAL A 82 7.75 9.03 3.85
CA VAL A 82 7.67 7.71 4.48
C VAL A 82 8.07 6.66 3.46
N LYS A 83 8.87 5.69 3.87
CA LYS A 83 9.25 4.53 3.05
C LYS A 83 8.98 3.27 3.84
N PHE A 84 8.34 2.29 3.22
CA PHE A 84 8.13 0.97 3.81
C PHE A 84 8.07 -0.11 2.74
N SER A 85 8.21 -1.36 3.16
CA SER A 85 7.98 -2.52 2.31
C SER A 85 6.65 -3.18 2.65
N TRP A 86 5.99 -3.69 1.61
CA TRP A 86 4.84 -4.58 1.74
C TRP A 86 5.16 -5.94 1.14
N GLU A 87 4.47 -6.94 1.65
CA GLU A 87 4.55 -8.32 1.17
C GLU A 87 3.15 -8.78 0.78
N MET A 88 3.03 -9.41 -0.38
CA MET A 88 1.89 -10.25 -0.71
C MET A 88 2.23 -11.67 -0.31
N VAL A 89 1.40 -12.28 0.53
CA VAL A 89 1.65 -13.58 1.15
C VAL A 89 0.50 -14.56 0.92
N ARG A 90 0.79 -15.86 0.99
CA ARG A 90 -0.26 -16.86 1.19
C ARG A 90 -0.70 -16.85 2.66
N PRO A 91 -2.01 -16.81 2.96
CA PRO A 91 -2.49 -16.77 4.35
C PRO A 91 -2.24 -18.04 5.16
N ASP A 92 -2.07 -19.18 4.51
CA ASP A 92 -1.95 -20.51 5.15
C ASP A 92 -0.57 -20.74 5.79
N ASP A 93 0.50 -20.42 5.08
CA ASP A 93 1.89 -20.68 5.50
C ASP A 93 2.74 -19.40 5.61
N GLY A 94 2.20 -18.24 5.19
CA GLY A 94 2.90 -16.97 5.20
C GLY A 94 3.98 -16.82 4.12
N THR A 95 4.02 -17.74 3.13
CA THR A 95 4.96 -17.69 2.01
C THR A 95 4.79 -16.38 1.25
N VAL A 96 5.89 -15.63 1.12
CA VAL A 96 5.94 -14.39 0.37
C VAL A 96 5.95 -14.69 -1.13
N VAL A 97 4.94 -14.20 -1.85
CA VAL A 97 4.79 -14.38 -3.31
C VAL A 97 5.18 -13.13 -4.09
N SER A 98 5.14 -11.96 -3.47
CA SER A 98 5.61 -10.70 -4.06
C SER A 98 5.99 -9.73 -2.96
N VAL A 99 6.94 -8.84 -3.27
CA VAL A 99 7.41 -7.78 -2.38
C VAL A 99 7.43 -6.49 -3.16
N GLY A 100 7.06 -5.40 -2.51
CA GLY A 100 7.28 -4.06 -3.04
C GLY A 100 7.74 -3.09 -1.97
N VAL A 101 8.14 -1.92 -2.44
CA VAL A 101 8.48 -0.76 -1.63
C VAL A 101 7.58 0.38 -2.10
N ASP A 102 6.97 1.09 -1.16
CA ASP A 102 6.30 2.34 -1.43
C ASP A 102 7.12 3.48 -0.80
N PHE A 103 7.30 4.57 -1.55
CA PHE A 103 7.87 5.82 -1.09
C PHE A 103 6.84 6.93 -1.22
N LEU A 104 6.49 7.53 -0.09
CA LEU A 104 5.39 8.47 0.04
C LEU A 104 5.92 9.88 0.27
N LEU A 105 5.33 10.84 -0.43
CA LEU A 105 5.41 12.27 -0.11
C LEU A 105 4.13 12.66 0.62
N LEU A 106 4.25 13.34 1.77
CA LEU A 106 3.15 13.75 2.62
C LEU A 106 2.99 15.28 2.64
N ASP A 107 1.76 15.75 2.85
CA ASP A 107 1.47 17.15 3.20
C ASP A 107 1.86 17.45 4.66
N GLU A 108 1.60 18.67 5.13
CA GLU A 108 1.90 19.09 6.51
C GLU A 108 1.02 18.37 7.54
N GLU A 109 -0.15 17.88 7.11
CA GLU A 109 -1.09 17.09 7.92
C GLU A 109 -0.82 15.59 7.88
N GLY A 110 0.22 15.14 7.17
CA GLY A 110 0.62 13.74 7.09
C GLY A 110 -0.20 12.88 6.11
N ARG A 111 -0.93 13.50 5.18
CA ARG A 111 -1.65 12.83 4.09
C ARG A 111 -0.81 12.75 2.82
N ILE A 112 -1.02 11.70 2.05
CA ILE A 112 -0.23 11.38 0.86
C ILE A 112 -0.56 12.34 -0.28
N LEU A 113 0.46 13.07 -0.74
CA LEU A 113 0.48 13.83 -1.98
C LEU A 113 0.83 12.93 -3.16
N ALA A 114 1.84 12.08 -3.00
CA ALA A 114 2.27 11.12 -4.02
C ALA A 114 2.80 9.84 -3.38
N ASP A 115 2.37 8.71 -3.92
CA ASP A 115 2.79 7.37 -3.54
C ASP A 115 3.49 6.70 -4.73
N TYR A 116 4.79 6.46 -4.60
CA TYR A 116 5.61 5.80 -5.62
C TYR A 116 5.86 4.35 -5.24
N GLN A 117 5.23 3.44 -5.98
CA GLN A 117 5.36 1.99 -5.78
C GLN A 117 6.41 1.36 -6.70
N PHE A 118 7.28 0.56 -6.10
CA PHE A 118 8.28 -0.25 -6.75
C PHE A 118 8.03 -1.73 -6.44
N ILE A 119 8.02 -2.58 -7.47
CA ILE A 119 8.02 -4.03 -7.27
C ILE A 119 9.46 -4.48 -7.17
N GLU A 120 9.80 -5.15 -6.07
CA GLU A 120 11.15 -5.66 -5.86
C GLU A 120 11.30 -7.01 -6.58
N PRO A 121 12.49 -7.30 -7.13
CA PRO A 121 12.77 -8.64 -7.64
C PRO A 121 12.65 -9.64 -6.48
N SER A 122 12.06 -10.81 -6.76
CA SER A 122 12.05 -11.92 -5.83
C SER A 122 13.47 -12.18 -5.34
N ARG A 123 13.74 -12.02 -4.04
CA ARG A 123 15.06 -12.34 -3.50
C ARG A 123 15.27 -13.85 -3.61
N PRO A 124 16.41 -14.33 -4.14
CA PRO A 124 16.75 -15.73 -4.00
C PRO A 124 16.84 -16.08 -2.51
N ALA A 125 16.44 -17.30 -2.15
CA ALA A 125 16.61 -17.81 -0.80
C ALA A 125 18.08 -17.58 -0.38
N ARG A 126 18.30 -16.95 0.79
CA ARG A 126 19.63 -16.89 1.37
C ARG A 126 20.07 -18.33 1.67
N THR A 127 21.08 -18.80 0.95
CA THR A 127 21.83 -20.02 1.26
C THR A 127 22.68 -19.84 2.51
#